data_AF-A0A7V9KZQ8-F1
#
_entry.id   AF-A0A7V9KZQ8-F1
#
_cell.length_a   1.000
_cell.length_b   1.000
_cell.length_c   1.000
_cell.angle_alpha   90.00
_cell.angle_beta   90.00
_cell.angle_gamma   90.00
#
_symmetry.space_group_name_H-M   'P 1'
#
loop_
_entity.id
_entity.type
_entity.pdbx_description
1 polymer ?
#
loop_
_entity_poly.entity_id
_entity_poly.type
_entity_poly.pdbx_seq_one_letter_code
_entity_poly.pdbx_strand_id
1 'polypeptide(L)'
;MVNGWVHNLESLEAINQDAATRDVVLRMAGLSRGGRLSTFIRVVNADPELDDYTREWVLDLARNERFLLAADEYLARCRTLH
;
A
#
# COMPACT_ATOMS: atom_id res chain seq x y z
N MET A 1 -7.13 16.77 -17.13
CA MET A 1 -7.01 16.04 -15.85
C MET A 1 -6.63 14.58 -16.12
N VAL A 2 -5.35 14.31 -16.44
CA VAL A 2 -4.81 12.96 -16.76
C VAL A 2 -3.51 12.71 -15.97
N ASN A 3 -3.36 13.32 -14.78
CA ASN A 3 -2.10 13.25 -14.02
C ASN A 3 -2.09 12.24 -12.86
N GLY A 4 -3.25 11.93 -12.27
CA GLY A 4 -3.31 11.01 -11.12
C GLY A 4 -3.02 9.56 -11.50
N TRP A 5 -3.46 9.12 -12.68
CA TRP A 5 -3.24 7.75 -13.17
C TRP A 5 -1.79 7.48 -13.57
N VAL A 6 -1.13 8.44 -14.21
CA VAL A 6 0.29 8.33 -14.59
C VAL A 6 1.17 8.30 -13.34
N HIS A 7 0.89 9.18 -12.37
CA HIS A 7 1.61 9.19 -11.10
C HIS A 7 1.38 7.91 -10.28
N ASN A 8 0.15 7.38 -10.29
CA ASN A 8 -0.13 6.08 -9.71
C ASN A 8 0.67 4.98 -10.42
N LEU A 9 0.73 4.95 -11.76
CA LEU A 9 1.47 3.92 -12.48
C LEU A 9 2.98 3.95 -12.20
N GLU A 10 3.59 5.14 -12.16
CA GLU A 10 5.00 5.30 -11.77
C GLU A 10 5.25 4.82 -10.33
N SER A 11 4.35 5.16 -9.40
CA SER A 11 4.42 4.71 -8.02
C SER A 11 4.25 3.18 -7.91
N LEU A 12 3.37 2.59 -8.71
CA LEU A 12 3.14 1.15 -8.75
C LEU A 12 4.35 0.38 -9.30
N GLU A 13 5.01 0.91 -10.33
CA GLU A 13 6.24 0.32 -10.86
C GLU A 13 7.40 0.46 -9.87
N ALA A 14 7.54 1.61 -9.19
CA ALA A 14 8.52 1.78 -8.12
C ALA A 14 8.30 0.78 -6.97
N ILE A 15 7.04 0.55 -6.58
CA ILE A 15 6.67 -0.50 -5.61
C ILE A 15 7.03 -1.89 -6.15
N ASN A 16 6.79 -2.17 -7.43
CA ASN A 16 7.09 -3.48 -8.00
C ASN A 16 8.60 -3.80 -7.99
N GLN A 17 9.44 -2.78 -8.19
CA GLN A 17 10.90 -2.91 -8.22
C GLN A 17 11.51 -3.11 -6.83
N ASP A 18 10.88 -2.59 -5.77
CA ASP A 18 11.30 -2.81 -4.38
C ASP A 18 10.52 -3.96 -3.72
N ALA A 19 11.18 -5.10 -3.53
CA ALA A 19 10.56 -6.29 -2.95
C ALA A 19 10.03 -6.09 -1.52
N ALA A 20 10.69 -5.27 -0.69
CA ALA A 20 10.28 -5.03 0.69
C ALA A 20 9.04 -4.13 0.73
N THR A 21 9.07 -3.03 -0.02
CA THR A 21 7.92 -2.12 -0.17
C THR A 21 6.72 -2.85 -0.77
N ARG A 22 6.93 -3.68 -1.80
CA ARG A 22 5.89 -4.53 -2.40
C ARG A 22 5.20 -5.43 -1.40
N ASP A 23 5.96 -6.11 -0.55
CA ASP A 23 5.43 -7.05 0.43
C ASP A 23 4.56 -6.32 1.48
N VAL A 24 4.97 -5.14 1.94
CA VAL A 24 4.17 -4.29 2.83
C VAL A 24 2.86 -3.87 2.16
N VAL A 25 2.93 -3.34 0.92
CA VAL A 25 1.76 -2.88 0.18
C VAL A 25 0.76 -4.02 -0.07
N LEU A 26 1.23 -5.22 -0.47
CA LEU A 26 0.38 -6.39 -0.67
C LEU A 26 -0.29 -6.87 0.62
N ARG A 27 0.43 -6.85 1.75
CA ARG A 27 -0.16 -7.18 3.05
C ARG A 27 -1.25 -6.18 3.44
N MET A 28 -1.00 -4.89 3.25
CA MET A 28 -2.00 -3.84 3.50
C MET A 28 -3.19 -3.94 2.55
N ALA A 29 -2.99 -4.29 1.29
CA ALA A 29 -4.06 -4.55 0.34
C ALA A 29 -4.92 -5.77 0.75
N GLY A 30 -4.30 -6.84 1.24
CA GLY A 30 -4.99 -7.98 1.83
C GLY A 30 -5.84 -7.59 3.05
N LEU A 31 -5.31 -6.74 3.92
CA LEU A 31 -6.06 -6.20 5.06
C LEU A 31 -7.23 -5.31 4.63
N SER A 32 -7.04 -4.50 3.58
CA SER A 32 -8.10 -3.68 2.97
C SER A 32 -9.23 -4.54 2.42
N ARG A 33 -8.93 -5.56 1.59
CA ARG A 33 -9.95 -6.49 1.08
C ARG A 33 -10.71 -7.23 2.18
N GLY A 34 -10.03 -7.57 3.28
CA GLY A 34 -10.64 -8.22 4.43
C GLY A 34 -11.42 -7.28 5.35
N GLY A 35 -11.49 -5.97 5.07
CA GLY A 35 -12.12 -4.99 5.94
C GLY A 35 -11.39 -4.78 7.28
N ARG A 36 -10.14 -5.22 7.38
CA ARG A 36 -9.32 -5.21 8.62
C ARG A 36 -8.36 -4.02 8.70
N LEU A 37 -8.33 -3.16 7.69
CA LEU A 37 -7.41 -2.04 7.61
C LEU A 37 -7.61 -1.02 8.74
N SER A 38 -8.85 -0.78 9.16
CA SER A 38 -9.18 0.06 10.32
C SER A 38 -8.57 -0.46 11.62
N THR A 39 -8.56 -1.79 11.81
CA THR A 39 -7.93 -2.43 12.97
C THR A 39 -6.41 -2.29 12.92
N PHE A 40 -5.83 -2.45 11.73
CA PHE A 40 -4.39 -2.24 11.52
C PHE A 40 -3.98 -0.80 11.83
N ILE A 41 -4.71 0.19 11.32
CA ILE A 41 -4.51 1.62 11.63
C ILE A 41 -4.51 1.87 13.15
N ARG A 42 -5.42 1.22 13.89
CA ARG A 42 -5.47 1.36 15.35
C ARG A 42 -4.24 0.77 16.05
N VAL A 43 -3.74 -0.38 15.56
CA VAL A 43 -2.51 -0.99 16.10
C VAL A 43 -1.30 -0.12 15.83
N VAL A 44 -1.13 0.37 14.59
CA VAL A 44 -0.04 1.28 14.20
C VAL A 44 -0.03 2.55 15.04
N ASN A 45 -1.21 3.14 15.31
CA ASN A 45 -1.31 4.32 16.17
C ASN A 45 -0.96 4.04 17.65
N ALA A 46 -1.16 2.82 18.12
CA ALA A 46 -0.93 2.45 19.51
C ALA A 46 0.50 1.96 19.78
N ASP A 47 1.28 1.72 18.73
CA ASP A 47 2.65 1.23 18.83
C ASP A 47 3.60 2.37 19.27
N PRO A 48 4.25 2.28 20.45
CA PRO A 48 5.19 3.30 20.92
C PRO A 48 6.61 3.12 20.35
N GLU A 49 6.92 1.99 19.73
CA GLU A 49 8.25 1.70 19.15
C GLU A 49 8.38 2.24 17.72
N LEU A 50 7.26 2.53 17.06
CA LEU A 50 7.23 3.12 15.73
C LEU A 50 7.52 4.62 15.78
N ASP A 51 8.55 5.06 15.08
CA ASP A 51 8.85 6.47 14.93
C ASP A 51 7.74 7.21 14.15
N ASP A 52 7.63 8.52 14.38
CA ASP A 52 6.55 9.34 13.83
C ASP A 52 6.55 9.38 12.30
N TYR A 53 7.72 9.34 11.66
CA TYR A 53 7.84 9.38 10.20
C TYR A 53 7.31 8.08 9.58
N THR A 54 7.73 6.93 10.10
CA THR A 54 7.24 5.62 9.63
C THR A 54 5.76 5.47 9.91
N ARG A 55 5.29 5.93 11.07
CA ARG A 55 3.86 5.92 11.44
C ARG A 55 3.03 6.72 10.46
N GLU A 56 3.40 7.97 10.20
CA GLU A 56 2.67 8.85 9.29
C GLU A 56 2.59 8.25 7.88
N TRP A 57 3.72 7.73 7.38
CA TRP A 57 3.76 7.08 6.08
C TRP A 57 2.83 5.86 5.98
N VAL A 58 2.85 4.97 6.99
CA VAL A 58 1.97 3.79 7.03
C VAL A 58 0.50 4.22 7.11
N LEU A 59 0.18 5.25 7.88
CA LEU A 59 -1.19 5.74 8.02
C LEU A 59 -1.71 6.37 6.73
N ASP A 60 -0.89 7.14 6.02
CA ASP A 60 -1.27 7.74 4.75
C ASP A 60 -1.49 6.68 3.66
N LEU A 61 -0.64 5.66 3.63
CA LEU A 61 -0.84 4.51 2.75
C LEU A 61 -2.13 3.75 3.11
N ALA A 62 -2.41 3.54 4.41
CA ALA A 62 -3.61 2.85 4.88
C ALA A 62 -4.90 3.64 4.63
N ARG A 63 -4.84 4.98 4.62
CA ARG A 63 -6.00 5.83 4.29
C ARG A 63 -6.35 5.78 2.80
N ASN A 64 -5.42 5.36 1.95
CA ASN A 64 -5.61 5.27 0.51
C ASN A 64 -5.96 3.86 0.04
N GLU A 65 -7.14 3.37 0.46
CA GLU A 65 -7.64 2.03 0.12
C GLU A 65 -7.69 1.77 -1.39
N ARG A 66 -8.06 2.78 -2.19
CA ARG A 66 -8.11 2.67 -3.65
C ARG A 66 -6.74 2.39 -4.24
N PHE A 67 -5.69 3.02 -3.71
CA PHE A 67 -4.32 2.78 -4.14
C PHE A 67 -3.88 1.35 -3.79
N LEU A 68 -4.16 0.88 -2.57
CA LEU A 68 -3.84 -0.47 -2.14
C LEU A 68 -4.48 -1.54 -3.03
N LEU A 69 -5.76 -1.37 -3.37
CA LEU A 69 -6.47 -2.29 -4.27
C LEU A 69 -5.90 -2.25 -5.70
N ALA A 70 -5.61 -1.05 -6.22
CA ALA A 70 -4.99 -0.90 -7.53
C ALA A 70 -3.58 -1.51 -7.59
N ALA A 71 -2.80 -1.39 -6.52
CA ALA A 71 -1.47 -1.98 -6.41
C ALA A 71 -1.52 -3.49 -6.42
N ASP A 72 -2.44 -4.10 -5.68
CA ASP A 72 -2.61 -5.54 -5.70
C ASP A 72 -3.03 -6.06 -7.08
N GLU A 73 -3.99 -5.40 -7.74
CA GLU A 73 -4.39 -5.77 -9.10
C GLU A 73 -3.24 -5.63 -10.11
N TYR A 74 -2.46 -4.56 -10.00
CA TYR A 74 -1.30 -4.33 -10.86
C TYR A 74 -0.22 -5.41 -10.68
N LEU A 75 0.17 -5.67 -9.43
CA LEU A 75 1.19 -6.67 -9.10
C LEU A 75 0.75 -8.09 -9.47
N ALA A 76 -0.53 -8.43 -9.31
CA ALA A 76 -1.08 -9.71 -9.75
C ALA A 76 -0.95 -9.88 -11.28
N ARG A 77 -1.22 -8.83 -12.06
CA ARG A 77 -1.04 -8.83 -13.52
C ARG A 77 0.45 -8.93 -13.91
N CYS A 78 1.35 -8.20 -13.25
CA CYS A 78 2.78 -8.27 -13.51
C CYS A 78 3.40 -9.63 -13.20
N ARG A 79 2.90 -10.36 -12.20
CA ARG A 79 3.32 -11.75 -11.91
C ARG A 79 2.81 -12.78 -12.93
N THR A 80 1.76 -12.46 -13.66
CA THR A 80 1.21 -13.34 -14.71
C THR A 80 1.90 -13.12 -16.06
N LEU A 81 2.49 -11.95 -16.26
CA LEU A 81 3.14 -11.52 -17.51
C LEU A 81 4.67 -11.72 -17.52
N HIS A 82 5.28 -12.03 -16.37
CA HIS A 82 6.68 -12.43 -16.22
C HIS A 82 6.79 -13.94 -16.01
#